data_AF-A0A3M2WII1-F1
#
_entry.id   AF-A0A3M2WII1-F1
#
_cell.length_a   1.000
_cell.length_b   1.000
_cell.length_c   1.000
_cell.angle_alpha   90.00
_cell.angle_beta   90.00
_cell.angle_gamma   90.00
#
_symmetry.space_group_name_H-M   'P 1'
#
loop_
_entity.id
_entity.type
_entity.pdbx_description
1 polymer ?
#
loop_
_entity_poly.entity_id
_entity_poly.type
_entity_poly.pdbx_seq_one_letter_code
_entity_poly.pdbx_strand_id
1 'polypeptide(L)'
;ANEKVWRSEAEIREKIMVIWTAMRACVDKGLLETGILPGGLNVRRRAYRLHQSLQNLDNPNVIGSTLSAMEWVNLFALAVNE
;
A
#
# COMPACT_ATOMS: atom_id res chain seq x y z
N ALA A 1 -23.78 11.90 -9.86
CA ALA A 1 -24.18 12.83 -10.93
C ALA A 1 -23.18 13.98 -11.09
N ASN A 2 -22.70 14.57 -9.99
CA ASN A 2 -21.86 15.79 -9.99
C ASN A 2 -20.65 15.76 -10.95
N GLU A 3 -19.81 14.73 -10.93
CA GLU A 3 -18.63 14.65 -11.83
C GLU A 3 -19.00 14.58 -13.32
N LYS A 4 -20.19 14.05 -13.66
CA LYS A 4 -20.64 13.95 -15.05
C LYS A 4 -21.02 15.29 -15.68
N VAL A 5 -21.11 16.35 -14.86
CA VAL A 5 -21.33 17.74 -15.32
C VAL A 5 -20.09 18.26 -16.05
N TRP A 6 -18.90 17.82 -15.64
CA TRP A 6 -17.63 18.31 -16.19
C TRP A 6 -16.94 17.33 -17.12
N ARG A 7 -17.27 16.04 -17.06
CA ARG A 7 -16.58 14.96 -17.77
C ARG A 7 -17.55 13.86 -18.18
N SER A 8 -17.25 13.16 -19.25
CA SER A 8 -17.95 11.93 -19.60
C SER A 8 -17.68 10.83 -18.57
N GLU A 9 -18.57 9.83 -18.51
CA GLU A 9 -18.38 8.68 -17.64
C GLU A 9 -17.12 7.87 -17.99
N ALA A 10 -16.76 7.81 -19.28
CA ALA A 10 -15.54 7.18 -19.74
C ALA A 10 -14.30 7.88 -19.18
N GLU A 11 -14.24 9.22 -19.29
CA GLU A 11 -13.12 10.02 -18.74
C GLU A 11 -13.00 9.92 -17.22
N ILE A 12 -14.12 9.87 -16.51
CA ILE A 12 -14.12 9.68 -15.05
C ILE A 12 -13.50 8.33 -14.69
N ARG A 13 -13.95 7.25 -15.34
CA ARG A 13 -13.42 5.90 -15.10
C ARG A 13 -11.94 5.82 -15.44
N GLU A 14 -11.53 6.37 -16.58
CA GLU A 14 -10.13 6.41 -16.99
C GLU A 14 -9.25 7.12 -15.95
N LYS A 15 -9.66 8.31 -15.49
CA LYS A 15 -8.88 9.06 -14.49
C LYS A 15 -8.80 8.37 -13.14
N ILE A 16 -9.88 7.72 -12.70
CA ILE A 16 -9.85 6.90 -11.48
C ILE A 16 -8.86 5.73 -11.65
N MET A 17 -8.84 5.09 -12.81
CA MET A 17 -7.89 4.01 -13.10
C MET A 17 -6.44 4.49 -13.10
N VAL A 18 -6.16 5.70 -13.60
CA VAL A 18 -4.82 6.32 -13.53
C VAL A 18 -4.39 6.51 -12.08
N ILE A 19 -5.25 7.08 -11.23
CA ILE A 19 -4.94 7.28 -9.80
C ILE A 19 -4.71 5.94 -9.11
N TRP A 20 -5.58 4.96 -9.34
CA TRP A 20 -5.43 3.62 -8.78
C TRP A 20 -4.11 2.96 -9.20
N THR A 21 -3.73 3.08 -10.47
CA THR A 21 -2.48 2.52 -10.98
C THR A 21 -1.26 3.18 -10.32
N ALA A 22 -1.30 4.50 -10.14
CA ALA A 22 -0.24 5.22 -9.44
C ALA A 22 -0.13 4.79 -7.96
N MET A 23 -1.27 4.69 -7.25
CA MET A 23 -1.29 4.22 -5.86
C MET A 23 -0.74 2.80 -5.74
N ARG A 24 -1.11 1.90 -6.65
CA ARG A 24 -0.60 0.53 -6.69
C ARG A 24 0.91 0.50 -6.93
N ALA A 25 1.41 1.28 -7.87
CA ALA A 25 2.84 1.37 -8.15
C ALA A 25 3.65 1.88 -6.93
N CYS A 26 3.11 2.84 -6.17
CA CYS A 26 3.72 3.30 -4.92
C CYS A 26 3.81 2.18 -3.87
N VAL A 27 2.71 1.42 -3.68
CA VAL A 27 2.71 0.26 -2.78
C VAL A 27 3.77 -0.76 -3.22
N ASP A 28 3.73 -1.19 -4.49
CA ASP A 28 4.66 -2.19 -5.02
C ASP A 28 6.12 -1.75 -4.82
N LYS A 29 6.43 -0.47 -5.03
CA LYS A 29 7.75 0.11 -4.77
C LYS A 29 8.13 0.02 -3.29
N GLY A 30 7.26 0.46 -2.38
CA GLY A 30 7.52 0.42 -0.93
C GLY A 30 7.66 -0.99 -0.37
N LEU A 31 6.98 -1.98 -0.96
CA LEU A 31 7.11 -3.40 -0.61
C LEU A 31 8.45 -4.01 -1.03
N LEU A 32 9.13 -3.44 -2.04
CA LEU A 32 10.39 -3.94 -2.59
C LEU A 32 11.62 -3.15 -2.10
N GLU A 33 11.47 -1.86 -1.80
CA GLU A 33 12.58 -1.00 -1.40
C GLU A 33 13.07 -1.30 0.02
N THR A 34 14.40 -1.32 0.17
CA THR A 34 15.08 -1.48 1.46
C THR A 34 16.02 -0.30 1.70
N GLY A 35 16.51 -0.16 2.94
CA GLY A 35 17.47 0.87 3.31
C GLY A 35 16.89 1.93 4.25
N ILE A 36 17.43 3.14 4.17
CA ILE A 36 17.14 4.27 5.07
C ILE A 36 16.41 5.36 4.28
N LEU A 37 15.34 5.92 4.86
CA LEU A 37 14.61 7.03 4.28
C LEU A 37 15.49 8.29 4.19
N PRO A 38 15.36 9.06 3.10
CA PRO A 38 16.04 10.34 2.99
C PRO A 38 15.54 11.33 4.06
N GLY A 39 16.32 12.37 4.35
CA GLY A 39 15.94 13.41 5.33
C GLY A 39 16.74 13.41 6.64
N GLY A 40 17.80 12.60 6.75
CA GLY A 40 18.79 12.69 7.83
C GLY A 40 18.35 12.14 9.19
N LEU A 41 17.14 11.60 9.29
CA LEU A 41 16.59 11.04 10.54
C LEU A 41 16.97 9.55 10.76
N ASN A 42 17.77 8.96 9.88
CA ASN A 42 18.22 7.56 9.95
C ASN A 42 17.09 6.53 10.12
N VAL A 43 15.90 6.83 9.60
CA VAL A 43 14.73 5.96 9.70
C VAL A 43 14.86 4.82 8.68
N ARG A 44 14.92 3.58 9.17
CA ARG A 44 14.94 2.40 8.28
C ARG A 44 13.55 2.15 7.71
N ARG A 45 13.49 1.82 6.42
CA ARG A 45 12.28 1.30 5.77
C ARG A 45 11.80 0.04 6.49
N ARG A 46 10.48 -0.04 6.72
CA ARG A 46 9.81 -1.10 7.47
C ARG A 46 8.90 -1.94 6.58
N ALA A 47 8.34 -1.36 5.52
CA ALA A 47 7.36 -2.02 4.66
C ALA A 47 7.87 -3.38 4.13
N TYR A 48 9.08 -3.43 3.55
CA TYR A 48 9.70 -4.66 3.07
C TYR A 48 9.77 -5.78 4.12
N ARG A 49 10.22 -5.47 5.35
CA ARG A 49 10.39 -6.47 6.41
C ARG A 49 9.05 -6.98 6.95
N LEU A 50 8.07 -6.08 7.08
CA LEU A 50 6.72 -6.45 7.49
C LEU A 50 6.05 -7.34 6.44
N HIS A 51 6.22 -7.02 5.15
CA HIS A 51 5.73 -7.84 4.06
C HIS A 51 6.26 -9.28 4.11
N GLN A 52 7.58 -9.46 4.26
CA GLN A 52 8.17 -10.78 4.42
C GLN A 52 7.64 -11.52 5.66
N SER A 53 7.50 -10.81 6.78
CA SER A 53 6.96 -11.42 8.01
C SER A 53 5.52 -11.89 7.83
N LEU A 54 4.69 -11.14 7.10
CA LEU A 54 3.30 -11.49 6.84
C LEU A 54 3.16 -12.65 5.87
N GLN A 55 4.05 -12.76 4.88
CA GLN A 55 4.09 -13.90 3.96
C GLN A 55 4.48 -15.22 4.65
N ASN A 56 5.28 -15.16 5.72
CA ASN A 56 5.77 -16.33 6.44
C ASN A 56 4.85 -16.79 7.60
N LEU A 57 3.70 -16.16 7.81
CA LEU A 57 2.72 -16.57 8.83
C LEU A 57 1.90 -17.77 8.34
N ASP A 58 2.51 -18.97 8.38
CA ASP A 58 1.93 -20.22 7.87
C ASP A 58 0.85 -20.88 8.75
N ASN A 59 0.40 -20.26 9.86
CA ASN A 59 -0.65 -20.88 10.68
C ASN A 59 -1.50 -19.87 11.50
N PRO A 60 -2.60 -19.33 10.94
CA PRO A 60 -3.46 -18.42 11.67
C PRO A 60 -4.63 -19.16 12.33
N ASN A 61 -4.60 -19.26 13.65
CA ASN A 61 -5.83 -19.39 14.44
C ASN A 61 -6.70 -18.12 14.23
N VAL A 62 -8.00 -18.16 14.56
CA VAL A 62 -8.97 -17.05 14.29
C VAL A 62 -8.53 -15.67 14.81
N ILE A 63 -7.77 -15.60 15.90
CA ILE A 63 -7.19 -14.35 16.43
C ILE A 63 -6.01 -13.87 15.57
N GLY A 64 -5.19 -14.81 15.07
CA GLY A 64 -4.08 -14.51 14.16
C GLY A 64 -4.55 -14.03 12.78
N SER A 65 -5.70 -14.51 12.29
CA SER A 65 -6.24 -14.08 10.98
C SER A 65 -6.85 -12.68 10.98
N THR A 66 -7.42 -12.23 12.11
CA THR A 66 -7.93 -10.85 12.25
C THR A 66 -6.80 -9.86 12.46
N LEU A 67 -5.79 -10.23 13.25
CA LEU A 67 -4.58 -9.42 13.43
C LEU A 67 -3.81 -9.30 12.11
N SER A 68 -3.69 -10.39 11.32
CA SER A 68 -2.99 -10.34 10.04
C SER A 68 -3.66 -9.40 9.03
N ALA A 69 -5.00 -9.32 9.00
CA ALA A 69 -5.71 -8.38 8.13
C ALA A 69 -5.38 -6.91 8.46
N MET A 70 -5.31 -6.55 9.74
CA MET A 70 -4.91 -5.20 10.16
C MET A 70 -3.45 -4.91 9.79
N GLU A 71 -2.55 -5.89 9.95
CA GLU A 71 -1.15 -5.74 9.57
C GLU A 71 -0.97 -5.53 8.06
N TRP A 72 -1.79 -6.16 7.22
CA TRP A 72 -1.82 -5.87 5.78
C TRP A 72 -2.26 -4.43 5.50
N VAL A 73 -3.25 -3.88 6.21
CA VAL A 73 -3.64 -2.46 6.05
C VAL A 73 -2.50 -1.52 6.46
N ASN A 74 -1.86 -1.80 7.61
CA ASN A 74 -0.71 -1.04 8.09
C ASN A 74 0.46 -1.09 7.09
N LEU A 75 0.70 -2.27 6.51
CA LEU A 75 1.73 -2.45 5.49
C LEU A 75 1.50 -1.56 4.27
N PHE A 76 0.28 -1.51 3.74
CA PHE A 76 -0.05 -0.65 2.59
C PHE A 76 0.17 0.83 2.92
N ALA A 77 -0.23 1.26 4.12
CA ALA A 77 0.00 2.63 4.57
C ALA A 77 1.50 2.97 4.71
N LEU A 78 2.32 2.03 5.20
CA LEU A 78 3.77 2.22 5.26
C LEU A 78 4.39 2.24 3.86
N ALA A 79 4.02 1.31 2.98
CA ALA A 79 4.58 1.18 1.65
C ALA A 79 4.37 2.44 0.77
N VAL A 80 3.25 3.15 0.94
CA VAL A 80 3.00 4.41 0.21
C VAL A 80 3.78 5.58 0.79
N ASN A 81 4.07 5.58 2.09
CA ASN A 81 4.72 6.69 2.79
C ASN A 81 6.27 6.61 2.81
N GLU A 82 6.83 5.42 2.57
CA GLU A 82 8.28 5.17 2.55
C GLU A 82 8.88 5.33 1.14
#